data_AF-A0A6M1U6K1-F1
#
_entry.id   AF-A0A6M1U6K1-F1
#
_cell.length_a   1.000
_cell.length_b   1.000
_cell.length_c   1.000
_cell.angle_alpha   90.00
_cell.angle_beta   90.00
_cell.angle_gamma   90.00
#
_symmetry.space_group_name_H-M   'P 1'
#
loop_
_entity.id
_entity.type
_entity.pdbx_description
1 polymer ?
#
loop_
_entity_poly.entity_id
_entity_poly.type
_entity_poly.pdbx_seq_one_letter_code
_entity_poly.pdbx_strand_id
1 'polypeptide(L)'
;DGITPSSITVGRGCLDTVPRAHPSGRSVIFFDEVARITEDSWEAGETLAARLLPETGRGTLAFALAPEDSVTLDRRAIRPLPPGRVQGNGSYAPNVDALVTGPLALTWTHRDRLTQTSPVIVDHTGGSIGPEPGVGYIIEVRWVDPDTGAAILPAGVVIDAGSSASWSLAPEAIPELGAPDRTAEIELAVRSRRLVEGSWITDREARWFRLTAPFAAGWDRGWGFLWGT
;
A
#
# COMPACT_ATOMS: atom_id res chain seq x y z
N ASP A 1 18.37 0.65 -11.37
CA ASP A 1 17.78 1.15 -12.61
C ASP A 1 18.67 0.87 -13.81
N GLY A 2 18.10 0.84 -15.01
CA GLY A 2 18.84 0.57 -16.24
C GLY A 2 17.99 0.73 -17.50
N ILE A 3 18.65 0.94 -18.63
CA ILE A 3 18.01 1.07 -19.94
C ILE A 3 18.70 0.14 -20.94
N THR A 4 17.91 -0.53 -21.75
CA THR A 4 18.34 -1.33 -22.90
C THR A 4 17.55 -0.89 -24.14
N PRO A 5 17.92 -1.30 -25.36
CA PRO A 5 17.17 -0.96 -26.56
C PRO A 5 15.69 -1.36 -26.54
N SER A 6 15.31 -2.34 -25.70
CA SER A 6 13.95 -2.89 -25.64
C SER A 6 13.31 -2.83 -24.25
N SER A 7 14.00 -2.29 -23.24
CA SER A 7 13.47 -2.27 -21.87
C SER A 7 14.03 -1.15 -21.01
N ILE A 8 13.24 -0.75 -20.03
CA ILE A 8 13.64 0.16 -18.95
C ILE A 8 13.37 -0.55 -17.63
N THR A 9 14.35 -0.54 -16.74
CA THR A 9 14.25 -1.04 -15.36
C THR A 9 14.23 0.16 -14.43
N VAL A 10 13.15 0.32 -13.66
CA VAL A 10 12.96 1.40 -12.70
C VAL A 10 12.59 0.86 -11.32
N GLY A 11 13.06 1.54 -10.28
CA GLY A 11 12.50 1.42 -8.93
C GLY A 11 11.02 1.80 -8.89
N ARG A 12 10.23 1.10 -8.08
CA ARG A 12 8.78 1.34 -7.90
C ARG A 12 8.40 1.42 -6.43
N GLY A 13 7.24 2.00 -6.15
CA GLY A 13 6.77 2.19 -4.77
C GLY A 13 7.65 3.19 -4.03
N CYS A 14 7.73 4.38 -4.61
CA CYS A 14 8.54 5.47 -4.12
C CYS A 14 7.70 6.43 -3.27
N LEU A 15 8.34 7.08 -2.29
CA LEU A 15 7.68 8.03 -1.38
C LEU A 15 6.48 7.36 -0.69
N ASP A 16 5.27 7.91 -0.86
CA ASP A 16 4.03 7.44 -0.23
C ASP A 16 3.25 6.42 -1.09
N THR A 17 3.88 5.88 -2.13
CA THR A 17 3.30 4.84 -3.00
C THR A 17 3.94 3.49 -2.74
N VAL A 18 3.23 2.41 -3.09
CA VAL A 18 3.75 1.04 -3.04
C VAL A 18 3.81 0.40 -4.44
N PRO A 19 4.63 -0.63 -4.67
CA PRO A 19 4.70 -1.28 -5.99
C PRO A 19 3.35 -1.92 -6.33
N ARG A 20 2.83 -1.63 -7.54
CA ARG A 20 1.60 -2.22 -8.07
C ARG A 20 1.89 -3.02 -9.34
N ALA A 21 1.03 -3.98 -9.66
CA ALA A 21 1.04 -4.66 -10.94
C ALA A 21 0.56 -3.69 -12.04
N HIS A 22 1.26 -3.65 -13.17
CA HIS A 22 0.84 -2.91 -14.36
C HIS A 22 0.67 -3.93 -15.48
N PRO A 23 -0.54 -4.10 -16.05
CA PRO A 23 -0.75 -5.00 -17.18
C PRO A 23 0.01 -4.51 -18.42
N SER A 24 0.32 -5.45 -19.32
CA SER A 24 0.90 -5.14 -20.63
C SER A 24 0.00 -4.16 -21.39
N GLY A 25 0.60 -3.24 -22.14
CA GLY A 25 -0.10 -2.19 -22.88
C GLY A 25 -0.53 -0.99 -22.06
N ARG A 26 -0.28 -0.95 -20.73
CA ARG A 26 -0.53 0.25 -19.93
C ARG A 26 0.48 1.35 -20.28
N SER A 27 -0.03 2.53 -20.61
CA SER A 27 0.80 3.71 -20.88
C SER A 27 1.63 4.11 -19.65
N VAL A 28 2.88 4.48 -19.90
CA VAL A 28 3.76 5.11 -18.91
C VAL A 28 3.88 6.59 -19.29
N ILE A 29 3.61 7.46 -18.32
CA ILE A 29 3.72 8.90 -18.50
C ILE A 29 5.01 9.36 -17.81
N PHE A 30 5.86 10.05 -18.56
CA PHE A 30 7.07 10.68 -18.04
C PHE A 30 6.81 12.17 -17.95
N PHE A 31 7.10 12.76 -16.78
CA PHE A 31 7.11 14.21 -16.63
C PHE A 31 8.51 14.71 -16.94
N ASP A 32 8.58 15.79 -17.72
CA ASP A 32 9.81 16.54 -17.97
C ASP A 32 10.10 17.49 -16.80
N GLU A 33 11.28 18.11 -16.78
CA GLU A 33 11.75 19.04 -15.76
C GLU A 33 10.85 20.29 -15.59
N VAL A 34 9.93 20.54 -16.52
CA VAL A 34 9.00 21.69 -16.50
C VAL A 34 7.70 21.38 -15.72
N ALA A 35 7.78 20.58 -14.67
CA ALA A 35 6.67 20.45 -13.72
C ALA A 35 6.56 21.74 -12.88
N ARG A 36 5.38 22.37 -12.87
CA ARG A 36 5.07 23.48 -11.96
C ARG A 36 4.37 22.93 -10.73
N ILE A 37 4.86 23.31 -9.56
CA ILE A 37 4.24 23.05 -8.27
C ILE A 37 3.63 24.38 -7.81
N THR A 38 2.42 24.33 -7.28
CA THR A 38 1.81 25.49 -6.62
C THR A 38 2.39 25.67 -5.21
N GLU A 39 2.54 26.92 -4.77
CA GLU A 39 2.91 27.27 -3.40
C GLU A 39 1.68 27.47 -2.49
N ASP A 40 0.48 27.40 -3.07
CA ASP A 40 -0.77 27.49 -2.32
C ASP A 40 -0.91 26.32 -1.33
N SER A 41 -1.58 26.60 -0.22
CA SER A 41 -1.89 25.61 0.80
C SER A 41 -3.39 25.54 1.04
N TRP A 42 -3.86 24.34 1.34
CA TRP A 42 -5.28 24.03 1.53
C TRP A 42 -5.44 23.15 2.75
N GLU A 43 -6.58 23.32 3.42
CA GLU A 43 -6.90 22.53 4.59
C GLU A 43 -7.37 21.11 4.23
N ALA A 44 -7.30 20.22 5.21
CA ALA A 44 -7.87 18.89 5.08
C ALA A 44 -9.39 18.96 4.87
N GLY A 45 -9.91 18.16 3.94
CA GLY A 45 -11.32 18.13 3.56
C GLY A 45 -11.71 19.12 2.47
N GLU A 46 -10.85 20.08 2.13
CA GLU A 46 -11.09 20.97 0.98
C GLU A 46 -11.08 20.17 -0.32
N THR A 47 -12.04 20.48 -1.20
CA THR A 47 -12.12 19.87 -2.54
C THR A 47 -11.76 20.92 -3.59
N LEU A 48 -10.72 20.63 -4.35
CA LEU A 48 -10.20 21.50 -5.40
C LEU A 48 -10.64 20.97 -6.75
N ALA A 49 -11.12 21.88 -7.60
CA ALA A 49 -11.35 21.62 -9.01
C ALA A 49 -10.09 21.98 -9.79
N ALA A 50 -9.59 21.02 -10.58
CA ALA A 50 -8.45 21.17 -11.45
C ALA A 50 -8.87 20.94 -12.91
N ARG A 51 -8.34 21.75 -13.82
CA ARG A 51 -8.51 21.58 -15.26
C ARG A 51 -7.14 21.62 -15.92
N LEU A 52 -6.79 20.56 -16.63
CA LEU A 52 -5.58 20.54 -17.45
C LEU A 52 -5.88 21.23 -18.78
N LEU A 53 -5.06 22.21 -19.16
CA LEU A 53 -5.17 22.95 -20.41
C LEU A 53 -3.97 22.59 -21.31
N PRO A 54 -4.06 21.54 -22.14
CA PRO A 54 -2.97 21.18 -23.05
C PRO A 54 -2.62 22.33 -23.98
N GLU A 55 -1.33 22.55 -24.17
CA GLU A 55 -0.80 23.51 -25.14
C GLU A 55 -0.17 22.77 -26.32
N THR A 56 -0.52 23.18 -27.53
CA THR A 56 0.00 22.61 -28.78
C THR A 56 0.41 23.72 -29.74
N GLY A 57 0.99 23.38 -30.90
CA GLY A 57 1.25 24.38 -31.95
C GLY A 57 0.00 25.10 -32.50
N ARG A 58 -1.21 24.67 -32.12
CA ARG A 58 -2.48 25.34 -32.45
C ARG A 58 -3.01 26.25 -31.32
N GLY A 59 -2.25 26.39 -30.23
CA GLY A 59 -2.62 27.15 -29.04
C GLY A 59 -3.00 26.25 -27.85
N THR A 60 -3.49 26.91 -26.79
CA THR A 60 -3.92 26.31 -25.53
C THR A 60 -5.40 25.92 -25.58
N LEU A 61 -5.75 24.77 -25.01
CA LEU A 61 -7.15 24.38 -24.85
C LEU A 61 -7.92 25.42 -24.02
N ALA A 62 -9.09 25.83 -24.51
CA ALA A 62 -9.94 26.78 -23.80
C ALA A 62 -10.47 26.18 -22.47
N PHE A 63 -10.43 26.98 -21.40
CA PHE A 63 -10.85 26.55 -20.05
C PHE A 63 -12.25 25.91 -20.01
N ALA A 64 -13.21 26.51 -20.73
CA ALA A 64 -14.58 26.01 -20.79
C ALA A 64 -14.73 24.63 -21.47
N LEU A 65 -13.73 24.22 -22.26
CA LEU A 65 -13.71 22.93 -22.95
C LEU A 65 -12.91 21.87 -22.19
N ALA A 66 -12.11 22.28 -21.21
CA ALA A 66 -11.30 21.35 -20.43
C ALA A 66 -12.17 20.59 -19.43
N PRO A 67 -12.07 19.25 -19.36
CA PRO A 67 -12.75 18.49 -18.32
C PRO A 67 -12.22 18.89 -16.95
N GLU A 68 -13.09 18.76 -15.95
CA GLU A 68 -12.77 19.06 -14.56
C GLU A 68 -12.49 17.79 -13.80
N ASP A 69 -11.33 17.75 -13.15
CA ASP A 69 -10.96 16.76 -12.15
C ASP A 69 -11.15 17.37 -10.76
N SER A 70 -11.72 16.61 -9.83
CA SER A 70 -11.86 17.04 -8.44
C SER A 70 -10.91 16.26 -7.54
N VAL A 71 -10.20 16.95 -6.65
CA VAL A 71 -9.33 16.33 -5.64
C VAL A 71 -9.68 16.84 -4.25
N THR A 72 -9.99 15.93 -3.33
CA THR A 72 -10.17 16.26 -1.91
C THR A 72 -8.84 16.09 -1.17
N LEU A 73 -8.43 17.12 -0.45
CA LEU A 73 -7.19 17.15 0.31
C LEU A 73 -7.34 16.33 1.60
N ASP A 74 -6.47 15.34 1.80
CA ASP A 74 -6.54 14.42 2.95
C ASP A 74 -5.19 14.27 3.66
N ARG A 75 -4.62 15.42 4.07
CA ARG A 75 -3.43 15.51 4.94
C ARG A 75 -2.24 14.66 4.47
N ARG A 76 -2.07 14.50 3.16
CA ARG A 76 -1.10 13.56 2.57
C ARG A 76 0.33 13.80 3.05
N ALA A 77 0.75 15.06 3.17
CA ALA A 77 2.13 15.44 3.49
C ALA A 77 2.58 15.06 4.93
N ILE A 78 1.64 14.95 5.87
CA ILE A 78 1.96 14.63 7.27
C ILE A 78 1.87 13.15 7.59
N ARG A 79 1.26 12.35 6.71
CA ARG A 79 1.19 10.89 6.85
C ARG A 79 2.60 10.29 6.83
N PRO A 80 2.88 9.25 7.62
CA PRO A 80 4.15 8.55 7.52
C PRO A 80 4.26 7.87 6.15
N LEU A 81 5.48 7.67 5.66
CA LEU A 81 5.69 6.89 4.43
C LEU A 81 5.39 5.41 4.72
N PRO A 82 4.87 4.65 3.74
CA PRO A 82 4.64 3.23 3.91
C PRO A 82 5.94 2.48 4.19
N PRO A 83 5.89 1.38 4.95
CA PRO A 83 7.09 0.58 5.22
C PRO A 83 7.72 0.10 3.91
N GLY A 84 9.05 0.15 3.84
CA GLY A 84 9.79 -0.42 2.72
C GLY A 84 9.97 -1.92 2.87
N ARG A 85 10.36 -2.58 1.78
CA ARG A 85 10.85 -3.97 1.75
C ARG A 85 9.97 -4.93 2.56
N VAL A 86 8.64 -4.81 2.42
CA VAL A 86 7.70 -5.60 3.23
C VAL A 86 7.66 -7.03 2.70
N GLN A 87 8.05 -7.98 3.54
CA GLN A 87 8.21 -9.39 3.19
C GLN A 87 7.56 -10.30 4.23
N GLY A 88 7.04 -11.44 3.77
CA GLY A 88 6.61 -12.56 4.61
C GLY A 88 7.52 -13.76 4.36
N ASN A 89 8.10 -14.34 5.42
CA ASN A 89 9.10 -15.41 5.35
C ASN A 89 10.23 -15.10 4.35
N GLY A 90 10.68 -13.84 4.30
CA GLY A 90 11.74 -13.37 3.39
C GLY A 90 11.33 -13.17 1.92
N SER A 91 10.06 -13.40 1.58
CA SER A 91 9.54 -13.24 0.21
C SER A 91 8.60 -12.03 0.08
N TYR A 92 8.65 -11.35 -1.05
CA TYR A 92 7.61 -10.38 -1.43
C TYR A 92 6.30 -11.09 -1.81
N ALA A 93 6.35 -12.34 -2.26
CA ALA A 93 5.18 -13.18 -2.50
C ALA A 93 5.29 -14.40 -1.58
N PRO A 94 4.92 -14.29 -0.30
CA PRO A 94 4.91 -15.43 0.61
C PRO A 94 3.98 -16.53 0.09
N ASN A 95 4.20 -17.77 0.53
CA ASN A 95 3.26 -18.86 0.28
C ASN A 95 1.87 -18.46 0.84
N VAL A 96 0.82 -18.64 0.04
CA VAL A 96 -0.56 -18.31 0.41
C VAL A 96 -1.01 -19.02 1.68
N ASP A 97 -0.53 -20.24 1.93
CA ASP A 97 -0.87 -21.05 3.10
C ASP A 97 0.11 -20.86 4.28
N ALA A 98 1.03 -19.88 4.21
CA ALA A 98 2.07 -19.72 5.23
C ALA A 98 1.50 -19.63 6.66
N LEU A 99 0.40 -18.87 6.85
CA LEU A 99 -0.28 -18.73 8.13
C LEU A 99 -1.09 -19.96 8.55
N VAL A 100 -1.47 -20.82 7.61
CA VAL A 100 -2.09 -22.12 7.93
C VAL A 100 -1.04 -23.07 8.51
N THR A 101 0.18 -23.03 7.94
CA THR A 101 1.27 -23.93 8.34
C THR A 101 1.98 -23.51 9.65
N GLY A 102 1.84 -22.27 10.08
CA GLY A 102 2.43 -21.76 11.32
C GLY A 102 2.61 -20.23 11.31
N PRO A 103 3.41 -19.70 12.25
CA PRO A 103 3.67 -18.26 12.31
C PRO A 103 4.32 -17.70 11.03
N LEU A 104 3.84 -16.56 10.58
CA LEU A 104 4.41 -15.81 9.45
C LEU A 104 5.39 -14.76 9.96
N ALA A 105 6.67 -14.90 9.59
CA ALA A 105 7.68 -13.90 9.89
C ALA A 105 7.56 -12.71 8.93
N LEU A 106 7.09 -11.58 9.44
CA LEU A 106 6.99 -10.32 8.72
C LEU A 106 8.23 -9.47 8.97
N THR A 107 8.82 -8.91 7.91
CA THR A 107 9.93 -7.97 7.99
C THR A 107 9.69 -6.79 7.05
N TRP A 108 10.23 -5.64 7.42
CA TRP A 108 10.15 -4.41 6.63
C TRP A 108 11.37 -3.51 6.91
N THR A 109 11.49 -2.42 6.16
CA THR A 109 12.48 -1.37 6.40
C THR A 109 11.81 -0.07 6.82
N HIS A 110 12.46 0.67 7.73
CA HIS A 110 11.98 1.98 8.13
C HIS A 110 12.02 2.95 6.96
N ARG A 111 11.10 3.91 7.01
CA ARG A 111 11.08 5.09 6.14
C ARG A 111 10.91 6.32 7.01
N ASP A 112 11.55 7.39 6.59
CA ASP A 112 11.53 8.66 7.29
C ASP A 112 11.34 9.79 6.30
N ARG A 113 10.16 10.40 6.36
CA ARG A 113 9.78 11.45 5.42
C ARG A 113 10.60 12.73 5.62
N LEU A 114 11.14 12.94 6.81
CA LEU A 114 11.88 14.14 7.18
C LEU A 114 13.32 14.09 6.67
N THR A 115 13.85 12.89 6.44
CA THR A 115 15.23 12.68 5.96
C THR A 115 15.30 12.20 4.52
N GLN A 116 14.21 11.67 3.94
CA GLN A 116 14.09 11.37 2.52
C GLN A 116 13.82 12.62 1.66
N THR A 117 14.65 13.64 1.81
CA THR A 117 14.59 14.92 1.08
C THR A 117 15.59 15.02 -0.07
N SER A 118 16.41 13.98 -0.26
CA SER A 118 17.38 13.89 -1.35
C SER A 118 16.69 13.83 -2.72
N PRO A 119 17.31 14.38 -3.79
CA PRO A 119 16.87 14.15 -5.16
C PRO A 119 16.84 12.66 -5.54
N VAL A 120 17.62 11.82 -4.86
CA VAL A 120 17.60 10.37 -5.07
C VAL A 120 16.43 9.78 -4.29
N ILE A 121 15.38 9.43 -5.02
CA ILE A 121 14.19 8.79 -4.47
C ILE A 121 14.45 7.30 -4.26
N VAL A 122 14.22 6.83 -3.04
CA VAL A 122 14.45 5.42 -2.69
C VAL A 122 13.18 4.61 -2.94
N ASP A 123 13.31 3.58 -3.78
CA ASP A 123 12.23 2.67 -4.12
C ASP A 123 11.83 1.74 -2.95
N HIS A 124 10.78 0.95 -3.13
CA HIS A 124 10.28 0.04 -2.11
C HIS A 124 11.33 -0.97 -1.63
N THR A 125 12.23 -1.41 -2.51
CA THR A 125 13.24 -2.42 -2.19
C THR A 125 14.45 -1.84 -1.47
N GLY A 126 14.57 -0.51 -1.38
CA GLY A 126 15.65 0.16 -0.67
C GLY A 126 15.83 -0.26 0.80
N GLY A 127 17.04 0.02 1.31
CA GLY A 127 17.39 -0.19 2.72
C GLY A 127 16.60 0.71 3.67
N SER A 128 16.84 0.52 4.96
CA SER A 128 16.18 1.29 6.02
C SER A 128 16.66 2.74 6.04
N ILE A 129 15.72 3.67 6.22
CA ILE A 129 15.95 5.09 6.45
C ILE A 129 15.14 5.51 7.66
N GLY A 130 15.76 6.17 8.64
CA GLY A 130 15.15 6.41 9.94
C GLY A 130 15.43 5.27 10.95
N PRO A 131 14.55 5.07 11.95
CA PRO A 131 13.13 5.40 11.97
C PRO A 131 12.80 6.89 12.16
N GLU A 132 11.68 7.34 11.59
CA GLU A 132 11.12 8.66 11.88
C GLU A 132 10.59 8.71 13.32
N PRO A 133 10.97 9.70 14.14
CA PRO A 133 10.45 9.85 15.48
C PRO A 133 8.91 9.92 15.53
N GLY A 134 8.31 9.09 16.38
CA GLY A 134 6.85 9.02 16.55
C GLY A 134 6.12 8.15 15.53
N VAL A 135 6.85 7.48 14.62
CA VAL A 135 6.28 6.46 13.73
C VAL A 135 6.36 5.08 14.39
N GLY A 136 5.24 4.37 14.38
CA GLY A 136 5.13 2.95 14.72
C GLY A 136 4.44 2.18 13.60
N TYR A 137 4.22 0.89 13.83
CA TYR A 137 3.68 -0.04 12.84
C TYR A 137 2.44 -0.76 13.38
N ILE A 138 1.53 -1.08 12.47
CA ILE A 138 0.42 -1.98 12.72
C ILE A 138 0.38 -3.04 11.63
N ILE A 139 -0.20 -4.19 11.96
CA ILE A 139 -0.60 -5.19 11.00
C ILE A 139 -2.10 -5.08 10.83
N GLU A 140 -2.55 -4.78 9.62
CA GLU A 140 -3.95 -4.78 9.26
C GLU A 140 -4.29 -6.06 8.51
N VAL A 141 -5.40 -6.69 8.91
CA VAL A 141 -5.94 -7.86 8.24
C VAL A 141 -7.36 -7.57 7.84
N ARG A 142 -7.63 -7.70 6.55
CA ARG A 142 -8.96 -7.55 5.96
C ARG A 142 -9.47 -8.92 5.57
N TRP A 143 -10.73 -9.17 5.91
CA TRP A 143 -11.46 -10.29 5.37
C TRP A 143 -11.65 -10.10 3.88
N VAL A 144 -11.65 -11.20 3.15
CA VAL A 144 -11.97 -11.21 1.74
C VAL A 144 -13.39 -11.72 1.58
N ASP A 145 -14.20 -10.95 0.88
CA ASP A 145 -15.52 -11.38 0.46
C ASP A 145 -15.39 -12.61 -0.46
N PRO A 146 -15.98 -13.76 -0.11
CA PRO A 146 -15.80 -15.01 -0.84
C PRO A 146 -16.49 -15.03 -2.21
N ASP A 147 -17.45 -14.14 -2.45
CA ASP A 147 -18.22 -14.12 -3.69
C ASP A 147 -17.64 -13.12 -4.70
N THR A 148 -17.08 -12.00 -4.22
CA THR A 148 -16.50 -10.96 -5.07
C THR A 148 -14.97 -10.99 -5.11
N GLY A 149 -14.32 -11.64 -4.14
CA GLY A 149 -12.87 -11.62 -3.96
C GLY A 149 -12.32 -10.28 -3.46
N ALA A 150 -13.18 -9.30 -3.14
CA ALA A 150 -12.78 -7.99 -2.68
C ALA A 150 -12.42 -7.99 -1.19
N ALA A 151 -11.40 -7.22 -0.81
CA ALA A 151 -11.10 -6.99 0.60
C ALA A 151 -12.15 -6.08 1.24
N ILE A 152 -12.64 -6.49 2.41
CA ILE A 152 -13.67 -5.79 3.15
C ILE A 152 -13.02 -4.70 4.02
N LEU A 153 -13.67 -3.53 4.03
CA LEU A 153 -13.26 -2.37 4.84
C LEU A 153 -14.30 -2.11 5.94
N PRO A 154 -13.87 -1.68 7.15
CA PRO A 154 -12.49 -1.54 7.60
C PRO A 154 -11.80 -2.90 7.86
N ALA A 155 -10.52 -2.88 8.24
CA ALA A 155 -9.81 -4.10 8.64
C ALA A 155 -10.53 -4.80 9.80
N GLY A 156 -10.67 -6.12 9.70
CA GLY A 156 -11.28 -6.95 10.74
C GLY A 156 -10.37 -7.17 11.94
N VAL A 157 -9.06 -7.14 11.72
CA VAL A 157 -8.04 -7.23 12.78
C VAL A 157 -7.00 -6.15 12.57
N VAL A 158 -6.63 -5.47 13.66
CA VAL A 158 -5.53 -4.51 13.71
C VAL A 158 -4.65 -4.84 14.92
N ILE A 159 -3.38 -5.15 14.66
CA ILE A 159 -2.41 -5.53 15.69
C ILE A 159 -1.37 -4.41 15.81
N ASP A 160 -1.12 -3.95 17.03
CA ASP A 160 -0.02 -3.02 17.31
C ASP A 160 1.33 -3.74 17.27
N ALA A 161 2.15 -3.43 16.26
CA ALA A 161 3.48 -4.01 16.08
C ALA A 161 4.59 -3.16 16.72
N GLY A 162 4.24 -2.08 17.41
CA GLY A 162 5.20 -1.17 18.06
C GLY A 162 6.10 -0.47 17.04
N SER A 163 7.39 -0.29 17.37
CA SER A 163 8.36 0.44 16.53
C SER A 163 9.43 -0.45 15.88
N SER A 164 9.36 -1.76 16.07
CA SER A 164 10.32 -2.71 15.48
C SER A 164 10.12 -2.85 13.97
N ALA A 165 11.14 -3.31 13.24
CA ALA A 165 11.11 -3.56 11.80
C ALA A 165 10.69 -5.00 11.41
N SER A 166 10.10 -5.72 12.35
CA SER A 166 9.74 -7.13 12.19
C SER A 166 8.67 -7.55 13.19
N TRP A 167 7.89 -8.55 12.81
CA TRP A 167 6.88 -9.16 13.67
C TRP A 167 6.68 -10.63 13.31
N SER A 168 6.44 -11.48 14.31
CA SER A 168 6.03 -12.88 14.08
C SER A 168 4.52 -12.98 14.26
N LEU A 169 3.78 -13.05 13.14
CA LEU A 169 2.33 -13.15 13.20
C LEU A 169 1.92 -14.60 13.42
N ALA A 170 1.33 -14.88 14.58
CA ALA A 170 0.82 -16.19 14.90
C ALA A 170 -0.58 -16.42 14.25
N PRO A 171 -0.91 -17.66 13.81
CA PRO A 171 -2.20 -17.96 13.19
C PRO A 171 -3.41 -17.57 14.07
N GLU A 172 -3.30 -17.81 15.37
CA GLU A 172 -4.32 -17.51 16.38
C GLU A 172 -4.61 -16.02 16.56
N ALA A 173 -3.73 -15.14 16.07
CA ALA A 173 -3.98 -13.70 16.04
C ALA A 173 -5.04 -13.31 14.99
N ILE A 174 -5.41 -14.24 14.10
CA ILE A 174 -6.45 -14.08 13.08
C ILE A 174 -7.64 -14.96 13.47
N PRO A 175 -8.58 -14.47 14.29
CA PRO A 175 -9.74 -15.25 14.70
C PRO A 175 -10.75 -15.36 13.56
N GLU A 176 -11.56 -16.43 13.58
CA GLU A 176 -12.77 -16.51 12.74
C GLU A 176 -13.84 -15.50 13.20
N LEU A 177 -13.83 -15.13 14.48
CA LEU A 177 -14.80 -14.19 15.04
C LEU A 177 -14.76 -12.85 14.29
N GLY A 178 -15.90 -12.49 13.69
CA GLY A 178 -16.05 -11.25 12.93
C GLY A 178 -15.70 -11.38 11.44
N ALA A 179 -15.24 -12.55 10.98
CA ALA A 179 -15.17 -12.85 9.55
C ALA A 179 -16.59 -13.17 9.01
N PRO A 180 -16.96 -12.67 7.83
CA PRO A 180 -18.17 -13.12 7.15
C PRO A 180 -18.17 -14.63 6.90
N ASP A 181 -19.37 -15.20 6.80
CA ASP A 181 -19.54 -16.61 6.43
C ASP A 181 -18.77 -16.93 5.14
N ARG A 182 -18.17 -18.13 5.09
CA ARG A 182 -17.35 -18.62 3.96
C ARG A 182 -16.05 -17.84 3.69
N THR A 183 -15.62 -16.92 4.56
CA THR A 183 -14.30 -16.28 4.42
C THR A 183 -13.20 -17.34 4.40
N ALA A 184 -12.49 -17.45 3.28
CA ALA A 184 -11.38 -18.39 3.09
C ALA A 184 -10.03 -17.69 2.89
N GLU A 185 -10.04 -16.43 2.50
CA GLU A 185 -8.85 -15.63 2.24
C GLU A 185 -8.85 -14.37 3.10
N ILE A 186 -7.65 -13.82 3.29
CA ILE A 186 -7.40 -12.55 3.95
C ILE A 186 -6.43 -11.71 3.12
N GLU A 187 -6.55 -10.39 3.24
CA GLU A 187 -5.50 -9.47 2.87
C GLU A 187 -4.77 -8.97 4.10
N LEU A 188 -3.44 -9.09 4.11
CA LEU A 188 -2.57 -8.65 5.19
C LEU A 188 -1.65 -7.53 4.71
N ALA A 189 -1.54 -6.44 5.48
CA ALA A 189 -0.55 -5.39 5.26
C ALA A 189 0.14 -4.97 6.55
N VAL A 190 1.41 -4.59 6.41
CA VAL A 190 2.12 -3.80 7.41
C VAL A 190 1.91 -2.32 7.07
N ARG A 191 1.34 -1.56 7.99
CA ARG A 191 1.13 -0.11 7.86
C ARG A 191 2.06 0.63 8.81
N SER A 192 2.54 1.79 8.40
CA SER A 192 3.12 2.76 9.32
C SER A 192 2.01 3.68 9.84
N ARG A 193 2.14 4.12 11.08
CA ARG A 193 1.22 5.07 11.71
C ARG A 193 1.96 6.04 12.61
N ARG A 194 1.36 7.20 12.83
CA ARG A 194 1.82 8.19 13.81
C ARG A 194 0.64 8.90 14.45
N LEU A 195 0.88 9.51 15.61
CA LEU A 195 -0.06 10.45 16.19
C LEU A 195 0.11 11.82 15.55
N VAL A 196 -1.02 12.43 15.22
CA VAL A 196 -1.13 13.86 14.87
C VAL A 196 -2.34 14.40 15.63
N GLU A 197 -2.11 15.39 16.48
CA GLU A 197 -3.17 16.05 17.27
C GLU A 197 -4.04 15.05 18.05
N GLY A 198 -3.41 14.00 18.60
CA GLY A 198 -4.10 12.95 19.36
C GLY A 198 -4.82 11.89 18.51
N SER A 199 -4.82 12.02 17.18
CA SER A 199 -5.40 11.03 16.26
C SER A 199 -4.33 10.21 15.56
N TRP A 200 -4.53 8.90 15.50
CA TRP A 200 -3.68 8.02 14.69
C TRP A 200 -3.98 8.23 13.22
N ILE A 201 -2.94 8.52 12.44
CA ILE A 201 -2.99 8.50 10.98
C ILE A 201 -2.01 7.45 10.44
N THR A 202 -2.41 6.74 9.40
CA THR A 202 -1.57 5.76 8.71
C THR A 202 -0.93 6.34 7.46
N ASP A 203 0.03 5.61 6.89
CA ASP A 203 0.43 5.78 5.50
C ASP A 203 -0.77 5.83 4.55
N ARG A 204 -0.54 6.42 3.38
CA ARG A 204 -1.57 6.56 2.34
C ARG A 204 -1.93 5.22 1.71
N GLU A 205 -0.94 4.41 1.38
CA GLU A 205 -1.09 3.12 0.73
C GLU A 205 -0.14 2.10 1.33
N ALA A 206 -0.55 0.84 1.38
CA ALA A 206 0.31 -0.25 1.79
C ALA A 206 0.30 -1.41 0.81
N ARG A 207 1.36 -2.21 0.89
CA ARG A 207 1.50 -3.44 0.14
C ARG A 207 0.76 -4.56 0.87
N TRP A 208 -0.13 -5.24 0.13
CA TRP A 208 -0.95 -6.33 0.65
C TRP A 208 -0.43 -7.70 0.19
N PHE A 209 -0.54 -8.67 1.08
CA PHE A 209 -0.42 -10.09 0.77
C PHE A 209 -1.82 -10.71 0.79
N ARG A 210 -2.13 -11.52 -0.22
CA ARG A 210 -3.30 -12.40 -0.21
C ARG A 210 -2.88 -13.74 0.37
N LEU A 211 -3.53 -14.18 1.45
CA LEU A 211 -3.21 -15.42 2.16
C LEU A 211 -4.50 -16.19 2.45
N THR A 212 -4.39 -17.50 2.63
CA THR A 212 -5.46 -18.34 3.17
C THR A 212 -5.68 -17.98 4.65
N ALA A 213 -6.93 -17.81 5.05
CA ALA A 213 -7.29 -17.56 6.44
C ALA A 213 -6.95 -18.80 7.29
N PRO A 214 -6.24 -18.67 8.42
CA PRO A 214 -5.79 -19.83 9.18
C PRO A 214 -6.94 -20.67 9.75
N PHE A 215 -8.08 -20.05 10.06
CA PHE A 215 -9.30 -20.75 10.51
C PHE A 215 -10.08 -21.45 9.38
N ALA A 216 -9.78 -21.16 8.11
CA ALA A 216 -10.43 -21.82 6.98
C ALA A 216 -9.88 -23.22 6.72
N ALA A 217 -8.67 -23.52 7.21
CA ALA A 217 -8.01 -24.81 7.07
C ALA A 217 -8.34 -25.75 8.26
N GLY A 218 -9.54 -26.35 8.24
CA GLY A 218 -10.00 -27.34 9.23
C GLY A 218 -10.45 -28.65 8.58
N TRP A 219 -10.29 -29.78 9.29
CA TRP A 219 -10.62 -31.13 8.80
C TRP A 219 -12.13 -31.32 8.52
N ASP A 220 -12.97 -30.44 9.07
CA ASP A 220 -14.42 -30.33 8.86
C ASP A 220 -14.81 -29.38 7.71
N ARG A 221 -13.87 -28.61 7.15
CA ARG A 221 -14.13 -27.56 6.14
C ARG A 221 -13.38 -27.74 4.82
N GLY A 222 -12.41 -28.65 4.76
CA GLY A 222 -11.59 -28.95 3.57
C GLY A 222 -12.24 -29.83 2.49
N TRP A 223 -13.50 -30.25 2.63
CA TRP A 223 -14.19 -31.05 1.61
C TRP A 223 -14.66 -30.15 0.46
N GLY A 224 -13.83 -30.00 -0.57
CA GLY A 224 -14.19 -29.36 -1.85
C GLY A 224 -13.12 -28.46 -2.48
N PHE A 225 -12.07 -28.08 -1.76
CA PHE A 225 -11.07 -27.11 -2.25
C PHE A 225 -9.92 -27.71 -3.09
N LEU A 226 -9.77 -29.04 -3.14
CA LEU A 226 -8.63 -29.71 -3.79
C LEU A 226 -9.00 -30.58 -5.01
N TRP A 227 -10.25 -30.54 -5.48
CA TRP A 227 -10.67 -31.24 -6.70
C TRP A 227 -11.50 -30.33 -7.59
N GLY A 228 -10.82 -29.72 -8.58
CA GLY A 228 -11.44 -28.83 -9.55
C GLY A 228 -10.45 -27.99 -10.35
N THR A 229 -9.37 -28.59 -10.87
CA THR A 229 -8.65 -28.12 -12.06
C THR A 229 -8.36 -29.30 -12.96
#